data_AF-A0A561BR54-F1
#
_entry.id   AF-A0A561BR54-F1
#
_cell.length_a   1.000
_cell.length_b   1.000
_cell.length_c   1.000
_cell.angle_alpha   90.00
_cell.angle_beta   90.00
_cell.angle_gamma   90.00
#
_symmetry.space_group_name_H-M   'P 1'
#
loop_
_entity.id
_entity.type
_entity.pdbx_description
1 polymer ?
#
loop_
_entity_poly.entity_id
_entity_poly.type
_entity_poly.pdbx_seq_one_letter_code
_entity_poly.pdbx_strand_id
1 'polypeptide(L)'
;MGLIYVTGASGAGKSTVLGELRRRGFVAHGTDEDGLARWYENSTHREASMPADPDRRDDDWYAHHTYRLPPDTVRRLAAEVGDDIGFVCGTVGNDNEIWDLFTSVVSLSVDATTIRRRLGARGDGFGSTEAEVRRILAWHKNVDADNARFGAVLVDATGPVSEVVDRVLASIGTG
;
A
#
# COMPACT_ATOMS: atom_id res chain seq x y z
N MET A 1 10.61 8.32 -17.17
CA MET A 1 9.96 7.45 -16.17
C MET A 1 9.25 8.33 -15.16
N GLY A 2 8.37 7.78 -14.32
CA GLY A 2 7.57 8.57 -13.40
C GLY A 2 7.33 7.83 -12.09
N LEU A 3 6.29 8.26 -11.37
CA LEU A 3 5.96 7.74 -10.06
C LEU A 3 5.17 6.43 -10.17
N ILE A 4 5.66 5.36 -9.53
CA ILE A 4 5.04 4.04 -9.51
C ILE A 4 4.38 3.80 -8.15
N TYR A 5 3.15 3.30 -8.15
CA TYR A 5 2.49 2.89 -6.91
C TYR A 5 2.66 1.38 -6.68
N VAL A 6 3.27 1.00 -5.55
CA VAL A 6 3.40 -0.39 -5.11
C VAL A 6 2.40 -0.64 -3.98
N THR A 7 1.30 -1.31 -4.31
CA THR A 7 0.18 -1.60 -3.40
C THR A 7 -0.01 -3.11 -3.19
N GLY A 8 -1.11 -3.51 -2.57
CA GLY A 8 -1.48 -4.89 -2.28
C GLY A 8 -2.06 -5.05 -0.88
N ALA A 9 -2.49 -6.26 -0.51
CA ALA A 9 -3.09 -6.52 0.79
C ALA A 9 -2.18 -6.10 1.98
N SER A 10 -2.75 -5.75 3.14
CA SER A 10 -1.95 -5.66 4.36
C SER A 10 -1.28 -7.02 4.63
N GLY A 11 0.00 -7.03 4.95
CA GLY A 11 0.82 -8.26 5.03
C GLY A 11 1.42 -8.74 3.69
N ALA A 12 1.16 -8.06 2.57
CA ALA A 12 1.74 -8.40 1.27
C ALA A 12 3.24 -8.15 1.13
N GLY A 13 3.83 -7.33 2.01
CA GLY A 13 5.28 -7.06 2.04
C GLY A 13 5.70 -5.70 1.47
N LYS A 14 4.77 -4.75 1.30
CA LYS A 14 5.05 -3.39 0.79
C LYS A 14 6.17 -2.67 1.53
N SER A 15 6.16 -2.68 2.86
CA SER A 15 7.23 -2.10 3.69
C SER A 15 8.58 -2.79 3.48
N THR A 16 8.57 -4.11 3.25
CA THR A 16 9.79 -4.88 2.95
C THR A 16 10.32 -4.53 1.56
N VAL A 17 9.44 -4.40 0.56
CA VAL A 17 9.77 -3.93 -0.80
C VAL A 17 10.30 -2.50 -0.77
N LEU A 18 9.68 -1.60 0.01
CA LEU A 18 10.16 -0.23 0.23
C LEU A 18 11.61 -0.22 0.74
N GLY A 19 11.90 -1.00 1.79
CA GLY A 19 13.25 -1.10 2.35
C GLY A 19 14.28 -1.61 1.34
N GLU A 20 13.91 -2.60 0.53
CA GLU A 20 14.77 -3.16 -0.50
C GLU A 20 14.99 -2.20 -1.68
N LEU A 21 13.96 -1.48 -2.14
CA LEU A 21 14.08 -0.44 -3.15
C LEU A 21 15.05 0.66 -2.71
N ARG A 22 14.91 1.14 -1.46
CA ARG A 22 15.82 2.12 -0.85
C ARG A 22 17.24 1.59 -0.78
N ARG A 23 17.42 0.34 -0.36
CA ARG A 23 18.75 -0.32 -0.29
C ARG A 23 19.43 -0.39 -1.66
N ARG A 24 18.65 -0.49 -2.74
CA ARG A 24 19.12 -0.49 -4.13
C ARG A 24 19.32 0.90 -4.73
N GLY A 25 19.07 1.96 -3.97
CA GLY A 25 19.29 3.35 -4.40
C GLY A 25 18.12 4.00 -5.14
N PHE A 26 16.95 3.37 -5.18
CA PHE A 26 15.75 4.00 -5.75
C PHE A 26 15.14 5.04 -4.81
N VAL A 27 14.58 6.11 -5.39
CA VAL A 27 13.72 7.03 -4.66
C VAL A 27 12.42 6.31 -4.34
N ALA A 28 12.18 6.02 -3.06
CA ALA A 28 10.99 5.29 -2.64
C ALA A 28 10.46 5.83 -1.31
N HIS A 29 9.15 6.06 -1.26
CA HIS A 29 8.45 6.58 -0.09
C HIS A 29 7.35 5.61 0.35
N GLY A 30 7.23 5.37 1.65
CA GLY A 30 6.14 4.64 2.28
C GLY A 30 4.98 5.57 2.61
N THR A 31 3.75 5.09 2.43
CA THR A 31 2.56 5.84 2.87
C THR A 31 2.56 6.06 4.38
N ASP A 32 3.00 5.05 5.12
CA ASP A 32 3.09 5.07 6.58
C ASP A 32 4.47 5.58 7.03
N GLU A 33 5.54 5.03 6.44
CA GLU A 33 6.92 5.21 6.88
C GLU A 33 7.43 6.64 6.71
N ASP A 34 6.92 7.38 5.71
CA ASP A 34 7.25 8.80 5.50
C ASP A 34 6.06 9.72 5.82
N GLY A 35 4.99 9.18 6.42
CA GLY A 35 3.82 9.94 6.85
C GLY A 35 3.07 10.63 5.71
N LEU A 36 3.13 10.08 4.50
CA LEU A 36 2.46 10.64 3.31
C LEU A 36 0.94 10.48 3.39
N ALA A 37 0.45 9.41 4.01
CA ALA A 37 -0.96 9.14 4.20
C ALA A 37 -1.38 9.41 5.65
N ARG A 38 -2.64 9.83 5.83
CA ARG A 38 -3.23 10.17 7.13
C ARG A 38 -4.69 9.74 7.17
N TRP A 39 -5.24 9.58 8.37
CA TRP A 39 -6.67 9.36 8.52
C TRP A 39 -7.42 10.68 8.35
N TYR A 40 -8.59 10.62 7.72
CA TYR A 40 -9.49 11.76 7.58
C TYR A 40 -10.91 11.32 7.91
N GLU A 41 -11.65 12.20 8.57
CA GLU A 41 -13.10 12.04 8.74
C GLU A 41 -13.80 12.32 7.40
N ASN A 42 -14.59 11.37 6.92
CA ASN A 42 -15.18 11.39 5.57
C ASN A 42 -16.15 12.58 5.37
N SER A 43 -16.86 12.99 6.43
CA SER A 43 -17.88 14.04 6.36
C SER A 43 -17.29 15.45 6.39
N THR A 44 -16.20 15.65 7.12
CA THR A 44 -15.60 16.99 7.32
C THR A 44 -14.33 17.19 6.51
N HIS A 45 -13.75 16.11 5.96
CA HIS A 45 -12.44 16.07 5.32
C HIS A 45 -11.31 16.61 6.21
N ARG A 46 -11.48 16.58 7.53
CA ARG A 46 -10.44 16.96 8.49
C ARG A 46 -9.56 15.77 8.81
N GLU A 47 -8.28 16.02 8.98
CA GLU A 47 -7.32 15.02 9.46
C GLU A 47 -7.79 14.51 10.84
N ALA A 48 -7.74 13.20 11.00
CA ALA A 48 -8.10 12.48 12.22
C ALA A 48 -6.90 11.63 12.67
N SER A 49 -6.89 11.26 13.94
CA SER A 49 -5.95 10.28 14.47
C SER A 49 -6.67 8.97 14.72
N MET A 50 -6.04 7.85 14.35
CA MET A 50 -6.55 6.54 14.70
C MET A 50 -6.63 6.42 16.23
N PRO A 51 -7.77 5.97 16.80
CA PRO A 51 -7.90 5.77 18.23
C PRO A 51 -6.78 4.89 18.79
N ALA A 52 -6.16 5.29 19.90
CA ALA A 52 -5.14 4.49 20.57
C ALA A 52 -5.72 3.18 21.12
N ASP A 53 -6.96 3.25 21.63
CA ASP A 53 -7.74 2.13 22.11
C ASP A 53 -8.24 1.24 20.95
N PRO A 54 -7.83 -0.04 20.88
CA PRO A 54 -8.29 -0.97 19.84
C PRO A 54 -9.81 -1.20 19.85
N ASP A 55 -10.48 -1.10 21.00
CA ASP A 55 -11.94 -1.32 21.09
C ASP A 55 -12.72 -0.20 20.39
N ARG A 56 -12.08 0.95 20.16
CA ARG A 56 -12.63 2.09 19.41
C ARG A 56 -12.31 2.05 17.92
N ARG A 57 -11.61 1.01 17.44
CA ARG A 57 -11.33 0.75 16.01
C ARG A 57 -12.34 -0.25 15.47
N ASP A 58 -13.62 0.07 15.63
CA ASP A 58 -14.75 -0.75 15.20
C ASP A 58 -15.18 -0.41 13.77
N ASP A 59 -16.19 -1.14 13.27
CA ASP A 59 -16.67 -0.96 11.91
C ASP A 59 -17.28 0.43 11.69
N ASP A 60 -17.84 1.06 12.73
CA ASP A 60 -18.37 2.43 12.67
C ASP A 60 -17.24 3.43 12.42
N TRP A 61 -16.13 3.31 13.17
CA TRP A 61 -14.97 4.17 12.96
C TRP A 61 -14.40 4.05 11.53
N TYR A 62 -14.22 2.83 11.02
CA TYR A 62 -13.75 2.61 9.64
C TYR A 62 -14.77 3.02 8.57
N ALA A 63 -16.08 3.09 8.88
CA ALA A 63 -17.09 3.61 7.97
C ALA A 63 -17.05 5.14 7.85
N HIS A 64 -16.64 5.82 8.91
CA HIS A 64 -16.58 7.29 8.98
C HIS A 64 -15.20 7.87 8.71
N HIS A 65 -14.14 7.05 8.66
CA HIS A 65 -12.78 7.51 8.44
C HIS A 65 -12.09 6.74 7.33
N THR A 66 -11.35 7.47 6.49
CA THR A 66 -10.55 6.88 5.42
C THR A 66 -9.09 7.24 5.63
N TYR A 67 -8.20 6.25 5.50
CA TYR A 67 -6.77 6.48 5.42
C TYR A 67 -6.43 6.93 4.00
N ARG A 68 -5.97 8.16 3.83
CA ARG A 68 -5.88 8.81 2.52
C ARG A 68 -4.47 9.29 2.25
N LEU A 69 -4.01 9.09 1.02
CA LEU A 69 -2.87 9.80 0.46
C LEU A 69 -3.40 11.02 -0.31
N PRO A 70 -3.09 12.25 0.13
CA PRO A 70 -3.59 13.44 -0.56
C PRO A 70 -3.12 13.50 -2.02
N PRO A 71 -4.02 13.75 -3.00
CA PRO A 71 -3.66 13.85 -4.42
C PRO A 71 -2.55 14.86 -4.69
N ASP A 72 -2.51 15.99 -3.98
CA ASP A 72 -1.47 17.01 -4.13
C ASP A 72 -0.09 16.50 -3.68
N THR A 73 -0.04 15.61 -2.68
CA THR A 73 1.21 14.93 -2.29
C THR A 73 1.71 14.05 -3.43
N VAL A 74 0.82 13.30 -4.09
CA VAL A 74 1.19 12.44 -5.24
C VAL A 74 1.69 13.29 -6.40
N ARG A 75 0.98 14.37 -6.75
CA ARG A 75 1.38 15.29 -7.83
C ARG A 75 2.74 15.91 -7.57
N ARG A 76 3.00 16.32 -6.33
CA ARG A 76 4.30 16.87 -5.93
C ARG A 76 5.42 15.84 -6.08
N LEU A 77 5.22 14.61 -5.56
CA LEU A 77 6.21 13.54 -5.69
C LEU A 77 6.47 13.18 -7.17
N ALA A 78 5.42 13.13 -7.99
CA ALA A 78 5.56 12.88 -9.42
C ALA A 78 6.37 13.98 -10.12
N ALA A 79 6.16 15.25 -9.75
CA ALA A 79 6.93 16.37 -10.28
C ALA A 79 8.39 16.37 -9.79
N GLU A 80 8.65 15.97 -8.54
CA GLU A 80 9.99 15.84 -7.97
C GLU A 80 10.80 14.71 -8.64
N VAL A 81 10.14 13.59 -8.97
CA VAL A 81 10.74 12.46 -9.69
C VAL A 81 11.03 12.82 -11.15
N GLY A 82 10.19 13.63 -11.79
CA GLY A 82 10.40 14.06 -13.17
C GLY A 82 10.43 12.90 -14.14
N ASP A 83 11.55 12.75 -14.86
CA ASP A 83 11.80 11.66 -15.82
C ASP A 83 12.50 10.43 -15.20
N ASP A 84 12.86 10.47 -13.92
CA ASP A 84 13.46 9.33 -13.21
C ASP A 84 12.40 8.33 -12.73
N ILE A 85 12.82 7.27 -12.05
CA ILE A 85 11.89 6.33 -11.39
C ILE A 85 11.79 6.67 -9.91
N GLY A 86 10.56 6.85 -9.43
CA GLY A 86 10.24 6.90 -8.01
C GLY A 86 9.11 5.95 -7.65
N PHE A 87 9.05 5.57 -6.37
CA PHE A 87 8.03 4.64 -5.86
C PHE A 87 7.28 5.24 -4.68
N VAL A 88 5.98 4.99 -4.63
CA VAL A 88 5.17 5.08 -3.41
C VAL A 88 4.74 3.68 -3.02
N CYS A 89 5.05 3.24 -1.82
CA CYS A 89 4.72 1.91 -1.31
C CYS A 89 3.68 2.03 -0.20
N GLY A 90 2.53 1.38 -0.33
CA GLY A 90 1.51 1.48 0.70
C GLY A 90 0.13 1.01 0.30
N THR A 91 -0.84 1.21 1.19
CA THR A 91 -2.26 0.94 0.92
C THR A 91 -3.08 2.06 1.54
N VAL A 92 -3.92 2.69 0.73
CA VAL A 92 -4.82 3.75 1.18
C VAL A 92 -6.25 3.45 0.72
N GLY A 93 -7.22 4.12 1.34
CA GLY A 93 -8.63 3.94 1.04
C GLY A 93 -9.17 4.89 -0.03
N ASN A 94 -8.36 5.83 -0.54
CA ASN A 94 -8.73 6.74 -1.62
C ASN A 94 -8.00 6.44 -2.94
N ASP A 95 -7.67 5.17 -3.18
CA ASP A 95 -6.99 4.70 -4.38
C ASP A 95 -7.67 5.23 -5.66
N ASN A 96 -9.01 5.28 -5.69
CA ASN A 96 -9.83 5.81 -6.79
C ASN A 96 -9.59 7.30 -7.12
N GLU A 97 -8.98 8.08 -6.23
CA GLU A 97 -8.69 9.50 -6.45
C GLU A 97 -7.26 9.75 -6.94
N ILE A 98 -6.36 8.78 -6.73
CA ILE A 98 -4.93 8.93 -6.97
C ILE A 98 -4.39 7.98 -8.03
N TRP A 99 -5.16 6.95 -8.42
CA TRP A 99 -4.73 5.89 -9.34
C TRP A 99 -4.12 6.44 -10.62
N ASP A 100 -4.80 7.38 -11.27
CA ASP A 100 -4.39 7.99 -12.54
C ASP A 100 -3.23 9.00 -12.41
N LEU A 101 -2.78 9.28 -11.18
CA LEU A 101 -1.62 10.16 -10.94
C LEU A 101 -0.30 9.38 -10.98
N PHE A 102 -0.36 8.04 -10.97
CA PHE A 102 0.81 7.18 -11.10
C PHE A 102 0.99 6.75 -12.56
N THR A 103 2.25 6.61 -12.97
CA THR A 103 2.58 6.11 -14.31
C THR A 103 2.26 4.61 -14.44
N SER A 104 2.38 3.86 -13.36
CA SER A 104 1.97 2.47 -13.27
C SER A 104 1.64 2.10 -11.82
N VAL A 105 0.78 1.10 -11.67
CA VAL A 105 0.43 0.51 -10.38
C VAL A 105 0.85 -0.95 -10.38
N VAL A 106 1.60 -1.35 -9.37
CA VAL A 106 2.04 -2.72 -9.13
C VAL A 106 1.38 -3.21 -7.86
N SER A 107 0.59 -4.28 -7.94
CA SER A 107 -0.06 -4.89 -6.79
C SER A 107 0.68 -6.17 -6.39
N LEU A 108 1.21 -6.17 -5.17
CA LEU A 108 1.85 -7.35 -4.58
C LEU A 108 0.79 -8.38 -4.20
N SER A 109 0.80 -9.50 -4.91
CA SER A 109 -0.09 -10.64 -4.67
C SER A 109 0.61 -11.69 -3.82
N VAL A 110 -0.10 -12.19 -2.82
CA VAL A 110 0.34 -13.29 -1.93
C VAL A 110 -0.90 -14.04 -1.48
N ASP A 111 -0.78 -15.35 -1.28
CA ASP A 111 -1.89 -16.14 -0.80
C ASP A 111 -2.26 -15.81 0.67
N ALA A 112 -3.52 -16.08 1.01
CA ALA A 112 -4.07 -15.89 2.35
C ALA A 112 -3.27 -16.58 3.47
N THR A 113 -2.68 -17.76 3.20
CA THR A 113 -1.88 -18.50 4.18
C THR A 113 -0.59 -17.74 4.47
N THR A 114 0.06 -17.22 3.43
CA THR A 114 1.25 -16.38 3.56
C THR A 114 0.95 -15.07 4.29
N ILE A 115 -0.15 -14.39 3.98
CA ILE A 115 -0.58 -13.17 4.70
C ILE A 115 -0.75 -13.46 6.19
N ARG A 116 -1.52 -14.51 6.54
CA ARG A 116 -1.78 -14.87 7.94
C ARG A 116 -0.50 -15.17 8.70
N ARG A 117 0.43 -15.92 8.09
CA ARG A 117 1.73 -16.22 8.68
C ARG A 117 2.55 -14.95 8.94
N ARG A 118 2.60 -14.03 7.98
CA ARG A 118 3.36 -12.77 8.08
C ARG A 118 2.79 -11.83 9.14
N LEU A 119 1.46 -11.68 9.20
CA LEU A 119 0.80 -10.87 10.22
C LEU A 119 1.07 -11.40 11.63
N GLY A 120 1.00 -12.73 11.83
CA GLY A 120 1.31 -13.35 13.12
C GLY A 120 2.76 -13.15 13.59
N ALA A 121 3.70 -12.95 12.67
CA ALA A 121 5.11 -12.71 12.99
C ALA A 121 5.46 -11.23 13.24
N ARG A 122 4.59 -10.28 12.84
CA ARG A 122 4.85 -8.84 12.89
C ARG A 122 4.68 -8.24 14.30
N GLY A 123 3.88 -8.87 15.15
CA GLY A 123 3.65 -8.46 16.54
C GLY A 123 2.69 -7.27 16.67
N ASP A 124 3.06 -6.09 16.18
CA ASP A 124 2.30 -4.84 16.30
C ASP A 124 1.72 -4.30 14.96
N GLY A 125 0.74 -3.40 15.07
CA GLY A 125 0.08 -2.73 13.93
C GLY A 125 -1.30 -3.29 13.53
N PHE A 126 -1.85 -2.76 12.43
CA PHE A 126 -3.14 -3.23 11.89
C PHE A 126 -3.00 -4.66 11.35
N GLY A 127 -3.79 -5.59 11.88
CA GLY A 127 -3.66 -7.02 11.63
C GLY A 127 -3.05 -7.81 12.79
N SER A 128 -2.87 -7.18 13.96
CA SER A 128 -2.43 -7.85 15.18
C SER A 128 -3.57 -8.54 15.94
N THR A 129 -4.83 -8.17 15.69
CA THR A 129 -6.00 -8.85 16.28
C THR A 129 -6.67 -9.82 15.30
N GLU A 130 -7.34 -10.86 15.79
CA GLU A 130 -8.08 -11.78 14.90
C GLU A 130 -9.17 -11.08 14.08
N ALA A 131 -9.81 -10.05 14.65
CA ALA A 131 -10.82 -9.27 13.94
C ALA A 131 -10.21 -8.51 12.75
N GLU A 132 -9.06 -7.86 12.95
CA GLU A 132 -8.34 -7.18 11.86
C GLU A 132 -7.80 -8.18 10.83
N VAL A 133 -7.25 -9.33 11.25
CA VAL A 133 -6.83 -10.40 10.33
C VAL A 133 -8.00 -10.86 9.47
N ARG A 134 -9.19 -11.06 10.05
CA ARG A 134 -10.40 -11.43 9.29
C ARG A 134 -10.78 -10.34 8.28
N ARG A 135 -10.72 -9.05 8.65
CA ARG A 135 -10.97 -7.94 7.73
C ARG A 135 -9.96 -7.93 6.57
N ILE A 136 -8.67 -8.09 6.87
CA ILE A 136 -7.61 -8.18 5.85
C ILE A 136 -7.85 -9.35 4.89
N LEU A 137 -8.16 -10.53 5.42
CA LEU A 137 -8.42 -11.72 4.60
C LEU A 137 -9.70 -11.60 3.77
N ALA A 138 -10.74 -10.92 4.29
CA ALA A 138 -11.96 -10.66 3.54
C ALA A 138 -11.68 -9.73 2.35
N TRP A 139 -10.94 -8.64 2.56
CA TRP A 139 -10.53 -7.73 1.49
C TRP A 139 -9.58 -8.40 0.48
N HIS A 140 -8.62 -9.20 0.97
CA HIS A 140 -7.66 -9.93 0.15
C HIS A 140 -8.32 -10.83 -0.92
N LYS A 141 -9.51 -11.38 -0.65
CA LYS A 141 -10.23 -12.22 -1.64
C LYS A 141 -10.47 -11.53 -2.97
N ASN A 142 -10.63 -10.21 -2.96
CA ASN A 142 -11.00 -9.44 -4.14
C ASN A 142 -9.90 -8.48 -4.59
N VAL A 143 -8.95 -8.10 -3.72
CA VAL A 143 -7.96 -7.05 -4.01
C VAL A 143 -7.18 -7.28 -5.30
N ASP A 144 -6.77 -8.52 -5.59
CA ASP A 144 -6.01 -8.81 -6.80
C ASP A 144 -6.87 -8.63 -8.06
N ALA A 145 -8.12 -9.09 -8.02
CA ALA A 145 -9.06 -8.93 -9.12
C ALA A 145 -9.46 -7.46 -9.34
N ASP A 146 -9.72 -6.75 -8.25
CA ASP A 146 -10.08 -5.33 -8.27
C ASP A 146 -8.92 -4.50 -8.81
N ASN A 147 -7.71 -4.68 -8.28
CA ASN A 147 -6.52 -3.96 -8.73
C ASN A 147 -6.20 -4.26 -10.20
N ALA A 148 -6.27 -5.53 -10.62
CA ALA A 148 -6.07 -5.91 -12.02
C ALA A 148 -7.11 -5.26 -12.95
N ARG A 149 -8.37 -5.14 -12.52
CA ARG A 149 -9.43 -4.46 -13.29
C ARG A 149 -9.14 -2.98 -13.50
N PHE A 150 -8.44 -2.33 -12.58
CA PHE A 150 -7.98 -0.94 -12.71
C PHE A 150 -6.61 -0.83 -13.40
N GLY A 151 -6.09 -1.92 -13.98
CA GLY A 151 -4.86 -1.90 -14.76
C GLY A 151 -3.58 -2.07 -13.94
N ALA A 152 -3.67 -2.49 -12.67
CA ALA A 152 -2.47 -2.84 -11.91
C ALA A 152 -1.82 -4.11 -12.46
N VAL A 153 -0.49 -4.12 -12.49
CA VAL A 153 0.29 -5.33 -12.76
C VAL A 153 0.42 -6.13 -11.47
N LEU A 154 -0.06 -7.38 -11.49
CA LEU A 154 0.06 -8.28 -10.35
C LEU A 154 1.47 -8.88 -10.30
N VAL A 155 2.14 -8.75 -9.15
CA VAL A 155 3.45 -9.36 -8.90
C VAL A 155 3.34 -10.33 -7.74
N ASP A 156 3.68 -11.60 -7.99
CA ASP A 156 3.81 -12.59 -6.93
C ASP A 156 4.91 -12.20 -5.94
N ALA A 157 4.51 -11.97 -4.69
CA ALA A 157 5.33 -11.52 -3.58
C ALA A 157 5.54 -12.61 -2.51
N THR A 158 5.32 -13.90 -2.83
CA THR A 158 5.52 -15.03 -1.91
C THR A 158 7.00 -15.35 -1.64
N GLY A 159 7.88 -15.08 -2.61
CA GLY A 159 9.32 -15.38 -2.57
C GLY A 159 10.18 -14.42 -1.73
N PRO A 160 11.52 -14.56 -1.82
CA PRO A 160 12.48 -13.67 -1.18
C PRO A 160 12.32 -12.22 -1.68
N VAL A 161 12.48 -11.23 -0.78
CA VAL A 161 12.27 -9.82 -1.13
C VAL A 161 13.10 -9.37 -2.33
N SER A 162 14.33 -9.89 -2.48
CA SER A 162 15.18 -9.51 -3.61
C SER A 162 14.56 -9.90 -4.95
N GLU A 163 14.02 -11.11 -5.06
CA GLU A 163 13.34 -11.59 -6.27
C GLU A 163 12.02 -10.85 -6.50
N VAL A 164 11.30 -10.51 -5.43
CA VAL A 164 10.06 -9.73 -5.53
C VAL A 164 10.36 -8.35 -6.12
N VAL A 165 11.40 -7.67 -5.64
CA VAL A 165 11.80 -6.36 -6.19
C VAL A 165 12.28 -6.49 -7.63
N ASP A 166 12.99 -7.55 -7.99
CA ASP A 166 13.37 -7.80 -9.40
C ASP A 166 12.12 -7.91 -10.30
N ARG A 167 11.07 -8.61 -9.85
CA ARG A 167 9.80 -8.72 -10.58
C ARG A 167 9.06 -7.39 -10.66
N VAL A 168 9.05 -6.61 -9.58
CA VAL A 168 8.46 -5.25 -9.57
C VAL A 168 9.15 -4.38 -10.63
N LEU A 169 10.47 -4.34 -10.65
CA LEU A 169 11.25 -3.56 -11.61
C LEU A 169 11.02 -4.04 -13.06
N ALA A 170 11.04 -5.35 -13.28
CA ALA A 170 10.76 -5.93 -14.59
C ALA A 170 9.34 -5.57 -15.10
N SER A 171 8.36 -5.47 -14.20
CA SER A 171 6.97 -5.18 -14.55
C SER A 171 6.71 -3.75 -15.04
N ILE A 172 7.59 -2.80 -14.70
CA ILE A 172 7.45 -1.38 -15.08
C ILE A 172 8.29 -1.00 -16.30
N GLY A 173 8.92 -1.99 -16.97
CA GLY A 173 9.65 -1.77 -18.22
C GLY A 173 10.99 -1.06 -18.03
N THR A 174 11.74 -1.37 -16.97
CA THR A 174 13.17 -1.03 -16.92
C THR A 174 13.92 -1.91 -17.92
N GLY A 175 14.09 -1.42 -19.15
CA GLY A 175 15.01 -2.00 -20.13
C GLY A 175 16.46 -1.93 -19.68
#